data_AF-A0A367KEQ2-F1
#
_entry.id   AF-A0A367KEQ2-F1
#
_cell.length_a   1.000
_cell.length_b   1.000
_cell.length_c   1.000
_cell.angle_alpha   90.00
_cell.angle_beta   90.00
_cell.angle_gamma   90.00
#
_symmetry.space_group_name_H-M   'P 1'
#
loop_
_entity.id
_entity.type
_entity.pdbx_description
1 polymer ?
#
loop_
_entity_poly.entity_id
_entity_poly.type
_entity_poly.pdbx_seq_one_letter_code
_entity_poly.pdbx_strand_id
1 'polypeptide(L)'
;MTDIYRTPNKTTLNAFILPSQHRPGTDLVSKLILRHPSVRNIIVNAVLGSEVCSQYADRSTEWPSGRCSDVLFASIEVTISLPPVLVEVQNTIDLKLIQRVTEYCLAINKEHGTLSIVVVFGIHPTKSSIVNDLVQSNQILYAKEYPCKSWAKYFTFCILSLSAIIAKQIFENDVTLEKRTIDVFLNVCEQTQKQFYKIKEALEIENLEELRKLTREYTEDGYMYLETCKTKNRHTSLPELLNLSEEAKKR
;
A
#
# COMPACT_ATOMS: atom_id res chain seq x y z
N MET A 1 9.34 -53.98 34.71
CA MET A 1 8.72 -54.79 33.64
C MET A 1 7.71 -53.90 32.94
N THR A 2 8.00 -53.55 31.68
CA THR A 2 7.07 -53.27 30.55
C THR A 2 5.88 -52.32 30.74
N ASP A 3 5.52 -51.42 29.84
CA ASP A 3 6.14 -50.76 28.69
C ASP A 3 5.11 -49.73 28.18
N ILE A 4 5.59 -48.52 27.86
CA ILE A 4 5.40 -47.79 26.59
C ILE A 4 3.96 -47.45 26.11
N TYR A 5 3.89 -46.24 25.53
CA TYR A 5 2.82 -45.62 24.71
C TYR A 5 1.87 -44.65 25.40
N ARG A 6 2.39 -43.48 25.79
CA ARG A 6 1.65 -42.23 25.58
C ARG A 6 2.37 -41.42 24.49
N THR A 7 1.80 -41.48 23.29
CA THR A 7 2.14 -40.65 22.14
C THR A 7 2.16 -39.16 22.53
N PRO A 8 3.20 -38.39 22.16
CA PRO A 8 3.15 -36.94 22.28
C PRO A 8 2.12 -36.41 21.29
N ASN A 9 1.12 -35.68 21.79
CA ASN A 9 0.11 -35.07 20.95
C ASN A 9 0.78 -34.07 20.00
N LYS A 10 0.57 -34.35 18.72
CA LYS A 10 1.00 -33.60 17.56
C LYS A 10 0.48 -32.15 17.60
N THR A 11 1.41 -31.23 17.42
CA THR A 11 1.23 -29.94 16.71
C THR A 11 0.40 -28.84 17.39
N THR A 12 0.98 -28.18 18.39
CA THR A 12 0.68 -26.76 18.71
C THR A 12 1.64 -25.83 17.97
N LEU A 13 1.85 -26.09 16.67
CA LEU A 13 2.49 -25.11 15.77
C LEU A 13 1.38 -24.31 15.09
N ASN A 14 1.44 -22.99 15.26
CA ASN A 14 0.83 -21.95 14.42
C ASN A 14 -0.59 -21.47 14.76
N ALA A 15 -0.82 -21.04 15.99
CA ALA A 15 -1.70 -19.88 16.18
C ALA A 15 -0.83 -18.62 16.24
N PHE A 16 -0.49 -18.06 15.08
CA PHE A 16 0.06 -16.71 15.00
C PHE A 16 -1.06 -15.75 15.45
N ILE A 17 -1.15 -15.49 16.75
CA ILE A 17 -2.15 -14.57 17.29
C ILE A 17 -1.63 -13.16 17.02
N LEU A 18 -2.22 -12.51 16.02
CA LEU A 18 -1.93 -11.11 15.73
C LEU A 18 -2.20 -10.25 16.98
N PRO A 19 -1.28 -9.34 17.35
CA PRO A 19 -1.51 -8.35 18.39
C PRO A 19 -2.84 -7.64 18.17
N SER A 20 -3.51 -7.19 19.23
CA SER A 20 -4.87 -6.61 19.13
C SER A 20 -4.98 -5.53 18.07
N GLN A 21 -3.98 -4.66 17.94
CA GLN A 21 -3.90 -3.61 16.92
C GLN A 21 -3.82 -4.09 15.45
N HIS A 22 -3.58 -5.38 15.22
CA HIS A 22 -3.48 -6.01 13.90
C HIS A 22 -4.60 -7.03 13.67
N ARG A 23 -5.58 -7.14 14.58
CA ARG A 23 -6.74 -8.02 14.39
C ARG A 23 -7.72 -7.43 13.36
N PRO A 24 -8.42 -8.26 12.58
CA PRO A 24 -9.48 -7.78 11.67
C PRO A 24 -10.57 -7.02 12.45
N GLY A 25 -10.90 -5.80 12.01
CA GLY A 25 -11.85 -4.90 12.69
C GLY A 25 -11.21 -3.86 13.62
N THR A 26 -9.91 -3.99 13.92
CA THR A 26 -9.05 -3.00 14.58
C THR A 26 -7.95 -2.53 13.63
N ASP A 27 -8.18 -2.64 12.32
CA ASP A 27 -7.19 -2.52 11.24
C ASP A 27 -6.64 -1.10 11.06
N LEU A 28 -5.93 -0.63 12.08
CA LEU A 28 -5.35 0.71 12.17
C LEU A 28 -4.54 1.05 10.92
N VAL A 29 -3.82 0.08 10.35
CA VAL A 29 -3.05 0.26 9.12
C VAL A 29 -3.95 0.58 7.93
N SER A 30 -5.00 -0.21 7.67
CA SER A 30 -5.92 0.07 6.56
C SER A 30 -6.60 1.42 6.76
N LYS A 31 -7.06 1.73 7.99
CA LYS A 31 -7.70 3.01 8.30
C LYS A 31 -6.75 4.19 8.09
N LEU A 32 -5.48 4.07 8.51
CA LEU A 32 -4.46 5.10 8.29
C LEU A 32 -4.18 5.31 6.80
N ILE A 33 -4.06 4.23 6.02
CA ILE A 33 -3.88 4.32 4.57
C ILE A 33 -5.09 4.99 3.91
N LEU A 34 -6.31 4.56 4.25
CA LEU A 34 -7.53 5.12 3.67
C LEU A 34 -7.73 6.60 4.02
N ARG A 35 -7.32 7.02 5.22
CA ARG A 35 -7.37 8.42 5.66
C ARG A 35 -6.32 9.31 4.99
N HIS A 36 -5.30 8.74 4.37
CA HIS A 36 -4.28 9.52 3.69
C HIS A 36 -4.92 10.34 2.55
N PRO A 37 -4.65 11.66 2.45
CA PRO A 37 -5.33 12.56 1.50
C PRO A 37 -5.28 12.08 0.05
N SER A 38 -4.15 11.52 -0.40
CA SER A 38 -4.02 10.97 -1.76
C SER A 38 -4.97 9.80 -2.00
N VAL A 39 -5.14 8.91 -1.01
CA VAL A 39 -6.00 7.72 -1.13
C VAL A 39 -7.45 8.11 -1.12
N ARG A 40 -7.84 9.00 -0.21
CA ARG A 40 -9.17 9.63 -0.21
C ARG A 40 -9.48 10.23 -1.57
N ASN A 41 -8.57 11.05 -2.12
CA ASN A 41 -8.80 11.72 -3.40
C ASN A 41 -8.94 10.71 -4.55
N ILE A 42 -8.16 9.63 -4.56
CA ILE A 42 -8.31 8.55 -5.56
C ILE A 42 -9.70 7.92 -5.45
N ILE A 43 -10.14 7.57 -4.24
CA ILE A 43 -11.45 6.94 -4.02
C ILE A 43 -12.59 7.88 -4.40
N VAL A 44 -12.55 9.12 -3.92
CA VAL A 44 -13.57 10.14 -4.23
C VAL A 44 -13.61 10.41 -5.74
N ASN A 45 -12.46 10.55 -6.40
CA ASN A 45 -12.39 10.73 -7.85
C ASN A 45 -13.00 9.54 -8.61
N ALA A 46 -12.67 8.31 -8.21
CA ALA A 46 -13.19 7.12 -8.86
C ALA A 46 -14.71 6.99 -8.78
N VAL A 47 -15.31 7.51 -7.70
CA VAL A 47 -16.75 7.39 -7.42
C VAL A 47 -17.55 8.60 -7.92
N LEU A 48 -16.99 9.81 -7.82
CA LEU A 48 -17.69 11.07 -8.02
C LEU A 48 -17.08 11.96 -9.10
N GLY A 49 -15.89 11.64 -9.61
CA GLY A 49 -15.15 12.45 -10.57
C GLY A 49 -14.20 13.47 -9.91
N SER A 50 -13.30 14.04 -10.71
CA SER A 50 -12.11 14.77 -10.23
C SER A 50 -12.40 16.13 -9.63
N GLU A 51 -13.53 16.75 -9.97
CA GLU A 51 -13.83 18.15 -9.66
C GLU A 51 -14.18 18.39 -8.17
N VAL A 52 -14.50 17.34 -7.41
CA VAL A 52 -15.01 17.45 -6.03
C VAL A 52 -14.04 16.96 -4.96
N CYS A 53 -12.87 16.43 -5.30
CA CYS A 53 -11.98 15.76 -4.35
C CYS A 53 -11.50 16.65 -3.18
N SER A 54 -11.21 17.92 -3.45
CA SER A 54 -10.76 18.89 -2.44
C SER A 54 -11.86 19.28 -1.45
N GLN A 55 -13.12 18.97 -1.76
CA GLN A 55 -14.29 19.34 -0.94
C GLN A 55 -14.62 18.28 0.11
N TYR A 56 -13.87 17.18 0.18
CA TYR A 56 -14.12 16.09 1.12
C TYR A 56 -13.11 16.06 2.27
N ALA A 57 -13.61 15.73 3.46
CA ALA A 57 -12.80 15.46 4.63
C ALA A 57 -13.29 14.21 5.37
N ASP A 58 -12.42 13.65 6.21
CA ASP A 58 -12.76 12.54 7.10
C ASP A 58 -13.79 12.98 8.15
N ARG A 59 -14.62 12.05 8.61
CA ARG A 59 -15.72 12.28 9.54
C ARG A 59 -15.73 11.23 10.65
N SER A 60 -16.59 11.46 11.64
CA SER A 60 -16.83 10.45 12.67
C SER A 60 -17.27 9.15 12.01
N THR A 61 -16.75 8.05 12.54
CA THR A 61 -17.08 6.69 12.09
C THR A 61 -17.86 5.92 13.14
N GLU A 62 -18.15 6.54 14.29
CA GLU A 62 -18.92 5.95 15.37
C GLU A 62 -20.43 6.16 15.15
N TRP A 63 -21.18 5.07 15.24
CA TRP A 63 -22.61 5.05 14.94
C TRP A 63 -23.45 4.84 16.20
N PRO A 64 -24.75 5.18 16.19
CA PRO A 64 -25.64 5.01 17.34
C PRO A 64 -25.72 3.58 17.90
N SER A 65 -25.36 2.57 17.09
CA SER A 65 -25.25 1.17 17.53
C SER A 65 -24.00 0.87 18.38
N GLY A 66 -23.15 1.86 18.63
CA GLY A 66 -21.84 1.71 19.28
C GLY A 66 -20.80 1.02 18.38
N ARG A 67 -21.12 0.79 17.11
CA ARG A 67 -20.21 0.22 16.12
C ARG A 67 -19.47 1.33 15.40
N CYS A 68 -18.27 1.03 14.91
CA CYS A 68 -17.52 1.93 14.06
C CYS A 68 -17.40 1.37 12.64
N SER A 69 -17.53 2.26 11.66
CA SER A 69 -17.08 1.98 10.28
C SER A 69 -15.56 2.15 10.16
N ASP A 70 -15.01 1.84 9.00
CA ASP A 70 -13.58 2.05 8.74
C ASP A 70 -13.28 3.51 8.45
N VAL A 71 -13.86 4.09 7.39
CA VAL A 71 -13.71 5.51 7.04
C VAL A 71 -14.99 6.07 6.43
N LEU A 72 -15.33 7.31 6.79
CA LEU A 72 -16.39 8.09 6.15
C LEU A 72 -15.81 9.39 5.61
N PHE A 73 -15.99 9.64 4.31
CA PHE A 73 -15.72 10.95 3.72
C PHE A 73 -17.02 11.71 3.49
N ALA A 74 -17.08 12.97 3.90
CA ALA A 74 -18.21 13.84 3.57
C ALA A 74 -17.73 15.24 3.18
N SER A 75 -18.65 15.99 2.56
CA SER A 75 -18.41 17.39 2.20
C SER A 75 -17.95 18.21 3.40
N ILE A 76 -16.95 19.06 3.18
CA ILE A 76 -16.49 20.09 4.12
C ILE A 76 -17.58 21.14 4.31
N GLU A 77 -18.20 21.55 3.21
CA GLU A 77 -19.26 22.55 3.22
C GLU A 77 -20.63 21.86 3.34
N VAL A 78 -21.37 22.21 4.40
CA VAL A 78 -22.71 21.69 4.70
C VAL A 78 -23.75 22.10 3.65
N THR A 79 -23.46 23.16 2.88
CA THR A 79 -24.34 23.73 1.85
C THR A 79 -24.33 22.96 0.53
N ILE A 80 -23.33 22.11 0.30
CA ILE A 80 -23.21 21.36 -0.96
C ILE A 80 -23.81 19.97 -0.75
N SER A 81 -24.85 19.64 -1.53
CA SER A 81 -25.55 18.34 -1.49
C SER A 81 -24.73 17.21 -2.16
N LEU A 82 -23.49 17.04 -1.71
CA LEU A 82 -22.62 15.96 -2.17
C LEU A 82 -22.85 14.70 -1.31
N PRO A 83 -22.98 13.52 -1.92
CA PRO A 83 -23.26 12.29 -1.19
C PRO A 83 -22.03 11.83 -0.39
N PRO A 84 -22.17 11.55 0.92
CA PRO A 84 -21.08 11.00 1.71
C PRO A 84 -20.59 9.66 1.14
N VAL A 85 -19.28 9.41 1.22
CA VAL A 85 -18.64 8.18 0.74
C VAL A 85 -18.19 7.34 1.94
N LEU A 86 -18.88 6.23 2.17
CA LEU A 86 -18.56 5.26 3.21
C LEU A 86 -17.61 4.20 2.63
N VAL A 87 -16.48 3.96 3.29
CA VAL A 87 -15.48 2.97 2.88
C VAL A 87 -15.30 1.92 3.96
N GLU A 88 -15.35 0.65 3.55
CA GLU A 88 -15.15 -0.51 4.42
C GLU A 88 -14.12 -1.46 3.80
N VAL A 89 -13.24 -2.02 4.64
CA VAL A 89 -12.28 -3.06 4.24
C VAL A 89 -12.67 -4.33 4.97
N GLN A 90 -13.05 -5.36 4.22
CA GLN A 90 -13.56 -6.58 4.80
C GLN A 90 -12.86 -7.80 4.24
N ASN A 91 -12.49 -8.68 5.16
CA ASN A 91 -11.90 -9.95 4.79
C ASN A 91 -12.90 -10.79 3.99
N THR A 92 -14.16 -10.83 4.43
CA THR A 92 -15.22 -11.60 3.76
C THR A 92 -16.47 -10.76 3.63
N ILE A 93 -17.01 -10.72 2.41
CA ILE A 93 -18.29 -10.08 2.12
C ILE A 93 -19.39 -11.11 2.41
N ASP A 94 -20.20 -10.85 3.44
CA ASP A 94 -21.33 -11.70 3.85
C ASP A 94 -22.57 -10.85 4.23
N LEU A 95 -23.71 -11.50 4.49
CA LEU A 95 -24.96 -10.79 4.75
C LEU A 95 -24.90 -9.95 6.04
N LYS A 96 -24.04 -10.32 7.00
CA LYS A 96 -23.85 -9.53 8.23
C LYS A 96 -23.19 -8.19 7.89
N LEU A 97 -22.25 -8.17 6.96
CA LEU A 97 -21.69 -6.93 6.42
C LEU A 97 -22.77 -6.06 5.78
N ILE A 98 -23.62 -6.65 4.92
CA ILE A 98 -24.68 -5.90 4.22
C ILE A 98 -25.63 -5.24 5.22
N GLN A 99 -26.09 -6.00 6.23
CA GLN A 99 -26.97 -5.49 7.29
C GLN A 99 -26.31 -4.34 8.05
N ARG A 100 -25.04 -4.51 8.44
CA ARG A 100 -24.27 -3.51 9.17
C ARG A 100 -24.07 -2.23 8.35
N VAL A 101 -23.69 -2.35 7.09
CA VAL A 101 -23.54 -1.21 6.17
C VAL A 101 -24.87 -0.50 5.97
N THR A 102 -25.98 -1.24 5.87
CA THR A 102 -27.32 -0.65 5.76
C THR A 102 -27.63 0.22 6.97
N GLU A 103 -27.34 -0.24 8.19
CA GLU A 103 -27.48 0.57 9.42
C GLU A 103 -26.65 1.86 9.34
N TYR A 104 -25.41 1.77 8.88
CA TYR A 104 -24.51 2.92 8.75
C TYR A 104 -25.05 3.93 7.74
N CYS A 105 -25.49 3.48 6.56
CA CYS A 105 -26.05 4.35 5.54
C CYS A 105 -27.30 5.10 6.02
N LEU A 106 -28.16 4.44 6.80
CA LEU A 106 -29.33 5.08 7.39
C LEU A 106 -28.94 6.15 8.43
N ALA A 107 -27.92 5.88 9.24
CA ALA A 107 -27.37 6.87 10.18
C ALA A 107 -26.76 8.08 9.44
N ILE A 108 -25.96 7.83 8.39
CA ILE A 108 -25.37 8.86 7.54
C ILE A 108 -26.46 9.71 6.89
N ASN A 109 -27.51 9.10 6.35
CA ASN A 109 -28.60 9.85 5.73
C ASN A 109 -29.35 10.73 6.74
N LYS A 110 -29.49 10.26 7.99
CA LYS A 110 -30.07 11.06 9.07
C LYS A 110 -29.19 12.25 9.45
N GLU A 111 -27.87 12.09 9.44
CA GLU A 111 -26.90 13.13 9.80
C GLU A 111 -26.69 14.15 8.67
N HIS A 112 -26.57 13.69 7.42
CA HIS A 112 -26.19 14.50 6.26
C HIS A 112 -27.34 14.83 5.30
N GLY A 113 -28.54 14.28 5.52
CA GLY A 113 -29.72 14.51 4.68
C GLY A 113 -29.63 13.97 3.25
N THR A 114 -28.62 13.15 2.95
CA THR A 114 -28.37 12.61 1.61
C THR A 114 -27.96 11.14 1.66
N LEU A 115 -28.32 10.39 0.62
CA LEU A 115 -27.92 8.98 0.49
C LEU A 115 -26.41 8.86 0.26
N SER A 116 -25.78 7.98 1.02
CA SER A 116 -24.36 7.68 0.91
C SER A 116 -24.02 6.82 -0.30
N ILE A 117 -22.78 6.90 -0.76
CA ILE A 117 -22.16 5.94 -1.66
C ILE A 117 -21.27 5.02 -0.83
N VAL A 118 -21.42 3.71 -1.02
CA VAL A 118 -20.65 2.71 -0.28
C VAL A 118 -19.63 2.04 -1.19
N VAL A 119 -18.38 2.02 -0.73
CA VAL A 119 -17.29 1.29 -1.35
C VAL A 119 -16.76 0.25 -0.37
N VAL A 120 -16.86 -1.03 -0.71
CA VAL A 120 -16.30 -2.13 0.08
C VAL A 120 -15.12 -2.75 -0.66
N PHE A 121 -13.97 -2.81 -0.01
CA PHE A 121 -12.81 -3.57 -0.46
C PHE A 121 -12.87 -4.98 0.13
N GLY A 122 -13.11 -5.97 -0.73
CA GLY A 122 -13.11 -7.39 -0.34
C GLY A 122 -11.73 -8.02 -0.54
N ILE A 123 -11.15 -8.58 0.52
CA ILE A 123 -9.83 -9.23 0.47
C ILE A 123 -9.94 -10.67 -0.05
N HIS A 124 -10.89 -11.45 0.47
CA HIS A 124 -11.17 -12.81 -0.02
C HIS A 124 -12.37 -12.87 -0.96
N PRO A 125 -12.46 -13.94 -1.78
CA PRO A 125 -13.61 -14.17 -2.65
C PRO A 125 -14.93 -14.07 -1.90
N THR A 126 -15.87 -13.33 -2.47
CA THR A 126 -17.22 -13.16 -1.94
C THR A 126 -17.92 -14.51 -1.79
N LYS A 127 -18.66 -14.70 -0.68
CA LYS A 127 -19.45 -15.92 -0.49
C LYS A 127 -20.47 -16.07 -1.61
N SER A 128 -20.66 -17.31 -2.09
CA SER A 128 -21.59 -17.63 -3.19
C SER A 128 -23.01 -17.12 -2.98
N SER A 129 -23.45 -17.03 -1.72
CA SER A 129 -24.76 -16.48 -1.35
C SER A 129 -24.99 -15.03 -1.76
N ILE A 130 -23.93 -14.24 -1.96
CA ILE A 130 -24.02 -12.82 -2.37
C ILE A 130 -23.67 -12.65 -3.85
N VAL A 131 -22.79 -13.50 -4.38
CA VAL A 131 -22.30 -13.39 -5.77
C VAL A 131 -23.45 -13.37 -6.78
N ASN A 132 -24.53 -14.12 -6.53
CA ASN A 132 -25.69 -14.18 -7.42
C ASN A 132 -26.47 -12.87 -7.48
N ASP A 133 -26.39 -12.04 -6.44
CA ASP A 133 -27.06 -10.75 -6.37
C ASP A 133 -26.20 -9.61 -6.93
N LEU A 134 -24.92 -9.89 -7.24
CA LEU A 134 -23.98 -8.90 -7.74
C LEU A 134 -24.15 -8.67 -9.24
N VAL A 135 -24.26 -7.40 -9.62
CA VAL A 135 -24.24 -6.97 -11.03
C VAL A 135 -22.90 -6.30 -11.35
N GLN A 136 -22.52 -6.29 -12.63
CA GLN A 136 -21.33 -5.54 -13.05
C GLN A 136 -21.58 -4.05 -12.90
N SER A 137 -20.66 -3.33 -12.23
CA SER A 137 -20.74 -1.86 -12.13
C SER A 137 -20.46 -1.23 -13.48
N ASN A 138 -21.26 -0.22 -13.84
CA ASN A 138 -21.03 0.64 -15.00
C ASN A 138 -20.24 1.90 -14.64
N GLN A 139 -20.07 2.19 -13.35
CA GLN A 139 -19.44 3.41 -12.85
C GLN A 139 -17.96 3.20 -12.52
N ILE A 140 -17.65 2.06 -11.89
CA ILE A 140 -16.30 1.73 -11.48
C ILE A 140 -15.85 0.47 -12.22
N LEU A 141 -14.81 0.63 -13.03
CA LEU A 141 -14.25 -0.46 -13.82
C LEU A 141 -13.81 -1.61 -12.90
N TYR A 142 -14.19 -2.84 -13.26
CA TYR A 142 -13.91 -4.06 -12.50
C TYR A 142 -14.53 -4.15 -11.10
N ALA A 143 -15.49 -3.28 -10.77
CA ALA A 143 -16.24 -3.38 -9.54
C ALA A 143 -17.61 -4.06 -9.76
N LYS A 144 -18.17 -4.61 -8.68
CA LYS A 144 -19.50 -5.22 -8.68
C LYS A 144 -20.45 -4.38 -7.83
N GLU A 145 -21.69 -4.22 -8.26
CA GLU A 145 -22.71 -3.49 -7.50
C GLU A 145 -23.68 -4.45 -6.82
N TYR A 146 -24.10 -4.08 -5.61
CA TYR A 146 -25.19 -4.71 -4.89
C TYR A 146 -26.47 -3.88 -5.01
N PRO A 147 -27.65 -4.51 -5.14
CA PRO A 147 -28.92 -3.79 -5.10
C PRO A 147 -29.12 -3.07 -3.76
N CYS A 148 -29.07 -1.73 -3.77
CA CYS A 148 -29.15 -0.90 -2.56
C CYS A 148 -30.24 0.19 -2.63
N LYS A 149 -31.17 0.07 -3.58
CA LYS A 149 -32.27 1.02 -3.75
C LYS A 149 -32.98 1.20 -2.41
N SER A 150 -33.13 2.46 -1.98
CA SER A 150 -33.77 2.98 -0.73
C SER A 150 -32.83 3.37 0.43
N TRP A 151 -31.59 2.89 0.47
CA TRP A 151 -30.71 3.17 1.62
C TRP A 151 -29.30 3.64 1.25
N ALA A 152 -28.86 3.45 0.00
CA ALA A 152 -27.64 4.06 -0.53
C ALA A 152 -27.84 4.48 -1.99
N LYS A 153 -27.02 5.43 -2.45
CA LYS A 153 -27.00 5.88 -3.85
C LYS A 153 -26.37 4.80 -4.74
N TYR A 154 -25.21 4.30 -4.33
CA TYR A 154 -24.53 3.14 -4.94
C TYR A 154 -23.90 2.30 -3.84
N PHE A 155 -23.86 0.99 -4.06
CA PHE A 155 -23.15 0.07 -3.18
C PHE A 155 -22.26 -0.85 -4.00
N THR A 156 -20.96 -0.61 -3.93
CA THR A 156 -19.98 -1.20 -4.83
C THR A 156 -18.94 -2.00 -4.07
N PHE A 157 -18.68 -3.22 -4.54
CA PHE A 157 -17.60 -4.10 -4.12
C PHE A 157 -16.44 -4.03 -5.10
N CYS A 158 -15.26 -3.73 -4.56
CA CYS A 158 -14.01 -3.77 -5.26
C CYS A 158 -13.29 -5.07 -4.92
N ILE A 159 -13.24 -5.99 -5.88
CA ILE A 159 -12.59 -7.29 -5.73
C ILE A 159 -11.22 -7.19 -6.40
N LEU A 160 -10.15 -7.09 -5.60
CA LEU A 160 -8.71 -7.06 -5.97
C LEU A 160 -8.24 -6.02 -7.02
N SER A 161 -9.06 -5.59 -7.96
CA SER A 161 -8.72 -4.74 -9.10
C SER A 161 -8.55 -3.27 -8.73
N LEU A 162 -9.51 -2.66 -8.02
CA LEU A 162 -9.39 -1.28 -7.57
C LEU A 162 -8.33 -1.13 -6.48
N SER A 163 -8.20 -2.12 -5.58
CA SER A 163 -7.11 -2.12 -4.60
C SER A 163 -5.73 -2.21 -5.27
N ALA A 164 -5.59 -2.98 -6.35
CA ALA A 164 -4.37 -3.03 -7.14
C ALA A 164 -4.12 -1.71 -7.90
N ILE A 165 -5.16 -1.05 -8.41
CA ILE A 165 -5.05 0.27 -9.06
C ILE A 165 -4.64 1.33 -8.04
N ILE A 166 -5.29 1.37 -6.88
CA ILE A 166 -4.97 2.28 -5.77
C ILE A 166 -3.55 2.03 -5.28
N ALA A 167 -3.17 0.76 -5.04
CA ALA A 167 -1.81 0.40 -4.68
C ALA A 167 -0.82 0.86 -5.75
N LYS A 168 -1.10 0.60 -7.03
CA LYS A 168 -0.25 1.05 -8.14
C LYS A 168 -0.09 2.57 -8.14
N GLN A 169 -1.16 3.34 -7.94
CA GLN A 169 -1.11 4.81 -7.94
C GLN A 169 -0.42 5.39 -6.69
N ILE A 170 -0.63 4.80 -5.51
CA ILE A 170 0.03 5.24 -4.27
C ILE A 170 1.53 4.95 -4.35
N PHE A 171 1.88 3.73 -4.74
CA PHE A 171 3.26 3.28 -4.79
C PHE A 171 3.95 3.65 -6.10
N GLU A 172 3.30 4.31 -7.06
CA GLU A 172 3.94 4.69 -8.34
C GLU A 172 5.15 5.58 -8.10
N ASN A 173 5.03 6.54 -7.18
CA ASN A 173 6.12 7.46 -6.84
C ASN A 173 7.25 6.74 -6.09
N ASP A 174 6.93 5.84 -5.17
CA ASP A 174 7.93 5.11 -4.40
C ASP A 174 8.66 4.08 -5.28
N VAL A 175 7.94 3.34 -6.11
CA VAL A 175 8.49 2.39 -7.09
C VAL A 175 9.35 3.11 -8.13
N THR A 176 8.94 4.30 -8.59
CA THR A 176 9.77 5.06 -9.54
C THR A 176 11.04 5.62 -8.89
N LEU A 177 10.99 6.01 -7.61
CA LEU A 177 12.17 6.44 -6.86
C LEU A 177 13.15 5.28 -6.62
N GLU A 178 12.65 4.12 -6.17
CA GLU A 178 13.47 2.93 -5.98
C GLU A 178 14.07 2.44 -7.31
N LYS A 179 13.27 2.42 -8.39
CA LYS A 179 13.76 2.06 -9.72
C LYS A 179 14.88 2.98 -10.20
N ARG A 180 14.74 4.30 -10.02
CA ARG A 180 15.82 5.26 -10.32
C ARG A 180 17.07 4.98 -9.49
N THR A 181 16.92 4.62 -8.22
CA THR A 181 18.05 4.31 -7.33
C THR A 181 18.78 3.05 -7.78
N ILE A 182 18.03 2.01 -8.18
CA ILE A 182 18.58 0.77 -8.75
C ILE A 182 19.30 1.05 -10.06
N ASP A 183 18.72 1.83 -10.97
CA ASP A 183 19.37 2.19 -12.25
C ASP A 183 20.69 2.95 -12.03
N VAL A 184 20.72 3.87 -11.06
CA VAL A 184 21.95 4.57 -10.68
C VAL A 184 23.00 3.60 -10.13
N PHE A 185 22.59 2.66 -9.27
CA PHE A 185 23.51 1.67 -8.70
C PHE A 185 24.08 0.73 -9.77
N LEU A 186 23.23 0.23 -10.67
CA LEU A 186 23.65 -0.62 -11.79
C LEU A 186 24.65 0.10 -12.71
N ASN A 187 24.41 1.38 -13.01
CA ASN A 187 25.35 2.18 -13.80
C ASN A 187 26.70 2.34 -13.07
N VAL A 188 26.69 2.56 -11.75
CA VAL A 188 27.95 2.63 -10.97
C VAL A 188 28.71 1.32 -11.05
N CYS A 189 28.03 0.18 -10.85
CA CYS A 189 28.63 -1.15 -10.97
C CYS A 189 29.24 -1.36 -12.36
N GLU A 190 28.51 -1.01 -13.43
CA GLU A 190 28.98 -1.17 -14.80
C GLU A 190 30.22 -0.31 -15.10
N GLN A 191 30.22 0.96 -14.67
CA GLN A 191 31.38 1.85 -14.86
C GLN A 191 32.58 1.39 -14.04
N THR A 192 32.38 0.99 -12.78
CA THR A 192 33.44 0.43 -11.95
C THR A 192 34.02 -0.85 -12.57
N GLN A 193 33.18 -1.74 -13.09
CA GLN A 193 33.62 -2.94 -13.78
C GLN A 193 34.45 -2.61 -15.03
N LYS A 194 34.05 -1.60 -15.83
CA LYS A 194 34.82 -1.12 -16.98
C LYS A 194 36.21 -0.61 -16.58
N GLN A 195 36.32 0.13 -15.48
CA GLN A 195 37.63 0.61 -15.02
C GLN A 195 38.51 -0.52 -14.52
N PHE A 196 37.98 -1.50 -13.78
CA PHE A 196 38.74 -2.69 -13.39
C PHE A 196 39.22 -3.50 -14.60
N TYR A 197 38.39 -3.60 -15.65
CA TYR A 197 38.78 -4.28 -16.88
C TYR A 197 39.95 -3.55 -17.58
N LYS A 198 39.89 -2.22 -17.71
CA LYS A 198 40.99 -1.42 -18.26
C LYS A 198 42.28 -1.53 -17.44
N ILE A 199 42.18 -1.55 -16.11
CA ILE A 199 43.33 -1.77 -15.22
C ILE A 199 43.92 -3.16 -15.45
N LYS A 200 43.08 -4.19 -15.58
CA LYS A 200 43.52 -5.54 -15.89
C LYS A 200 44.28 -5.60 -17.22
N GLU A 201 43.76 -4.97 -18.28
CA GLU A 201 44.45 -4.91 -19.58
C GLU A 201 45.78 -4.14 -19.49
N ALA A 202 45.81 -3.03 -18.74
CA ALA A 202 47.05 -2.27 -18.55
C ALA A 202 48.15 -3.11 -17.88
N LEU A 203 47.78 -4.00 -16.95
CA LEU A 203 48.70 -4.90 -16.24
C LEU A 203 49.39 -5.93 -17.15
N GLU A 204 48.91 -6.13 -18.38
CA GLU A 204 49.54 -7.02 -19.37
C GLU A 204 50.66 -6.32 -20.17
N ILE A 205 50.87 -5.01 -19.97
CA ILE A 205 51.91 -4.21 -20.66
C ILE A 205 53.28 -4.43 -20.00
N GLU A 206 54.27 -4.82 -20.80
CA GLU A 206 55.65 -5.07 -20.34
C GLU A 206 56.42 -3.78 -19.99
N ASN A 207 56.04 -2.64 -20.58
CA ASN A 207 56.64 -1.34 -20.30
C ASN A 207 56.18 -0.78 -18.95
N LEU A 208 57.07 -0.81 -17.97
CA LEU A 208 56.80 -0.40 -16.58
C LEU A 208 56.38 1.07 -16.43
N GLU A 209 56.89 1.96 -17.27
CA GLU A 209 56.57 3.40 -17.22
C GLU A 209 55.16 3.67 -17.75
N GLU A 210 54.81 3.01 -18.86
CA GLU A 210 53.50 3.08 -19.48
C GLU A 210 52.42 2.41 -18.62
N LEU A 211 52.74 1.24 -18.05
CA LEU A 211 51.91 0.54 -17.08
C LEU A 211 51.53 1.44 -15.90
N ARG A 212 52.52 2.10 -15.27
CA ARG A 212 52.30 2.99 -14.13
C ARG A 212 51.42 4.18 -14.48
N LYS A 213 51.58 4.72 -15.69
CA LYS A 213 50.77 5.85 -16.16
C LYS A 213 49.31 5.44 -16.36
N LEU A 214 49.06 4.37 -17.12
CA LEU A 214 47.69 3.91 -17.43
C LEU A 214 46.95 3.42 -16.19
N THR A 215 47.62 2.68 -15.31
CA THR A 215 47.03 2.21 -14.04
C THR A 215 46.60 3.39 -13.17
N ARG A 216 47.40 4.46 -13.11
CA ARG A 216 47.07 5.68 -12.36
C ARG A 216 45.86 6.39 -12.98
N GLU A 217 45.87 6.62 -14.29
CA GLU A 217 44.76 7.29 -14.99
C GLU A 217 43.42 6.56 -14.77
N TYR A 218 43.37 5.24 -14.95
CA TYR A 218 42.12 4.49 -14.76
C TYR A 218 41.65 4.43 -13.30
N THR A 219 42.59 4.43 -12.35
CA THR A 219 42.25 4.47 -10.92
C THR A 219 41.72 5.85 -10.52
N GLU A 220 42.33 6.92 -11.02
CA GLU A 220 41.89 8.31 -10.78
C GLU A 220 40.53 8.58 -11.43
N ASP A 221 40.30 8.11 -12.66
CA ASP A 221 39.02 8.24 -13.37
C ASP A 221 37.90 7.49 -12.63
N GLY A 222 38.16 6.24 -12.19
CA GLY A 222 37.24 5.48 -11.37
C GLY A 222 36.91 6.16 -10.03
N TYR A 223 37.92 6.74 -9.37
CA TYR A 223 37.74 7.49 -8.13
C TYR A 223 36.90 8.76 -8.34
N MET A 224 37.20 9.55 -9.37
CA MET A 224 36.47 10.77 -9.69
C MET A 224 35.01 10.51 -10.05
N TYR A 225 34.74 9.43 -10.78
CA TYR A 225 33.39 9.00 -11.08
C TYR A 225 32.62 8.63 -9.80
N LEU A 226 33.23 7.86 -8.89
CA LEU A 226 32.61 7.48 -7.62
C LEU A 226 32.32 8.69 -6.72
N GLU A 227 33.25 9.64 -6.61
CA GLU A 227 33.04 10.88 -5.85
C GLU A 227 31.94 11.76 -6.46
N THR A 228 31.87 11.83 -7.79
CA THR A 228 30.79 12.54 -8.49
C THR A 228 29.43 11.89 -8.22
N CYS A 229 29.36 10.56 -8.24
CA CYS A 229 28.15 9.81 -7.90
C CYS A 229 27.75 9.99 -6.43
N LYS A 230 28.70 9.96 -5.48
CA LYS A 230 28.41 10.24 -4.07
C LYS A 230 27.87 11.65 -3.87
N THR A 231 28.47 12.63 -4.51
CA THR A 231 28.07 14.05 -4.37
C THR A 231 26.68 14.29 -4.94
N LYS A 232 26.37 13.73 -6.13
CA LYS A 232 25.03 13.84 -6.74
C LYS A 232 23.93 13.17 -5.90
N ASN A 233 24.22 12.05 -5.24
CA ASN A 233 23.21 11.27 -4.52
C ASN A 233 23.10 11.63 -3.02
N ARG A 234 23.97 12.50 -2.47
CA ARG A 234 23.86 12.99 -1.08
C ARG A 234 22.59 13.81 -0.80
N HIS A 235 21.91 14.31 -1.83
CA HIS A 235 20.68 15.12 -1.70
C HIS A 235 19.39 14.30 -1.87
N THR A 236 19.49 12.99 -2.17
CA THR A 236 18.35 12.07 -2.22
C THR A 236 18.49 11.16 -1.01
N SER A 237 17.88 11.55 0.10
CA SER A 237 17.96 10.83 1.37
C SER A 237 17.53 9.37 1.19
N LEU A 238 18.49 8.45 1.32
CA LEU A 238 18.20 7.06 1.67
C LEU A 238 17.43 7.05 3.01
N PRO A 239 16.46 6.14 3.22
CA PRO A 239 15.99 5.83 4.56
C PRO A 239 17.20 5.44 5.42
N GLU A 240 17.30 6.02 6.61
CA GLU A 240 18.35 5.69 7.58
C GLU A 240 18.53 4.17 7.67
N LEU A 241 19.71 3.69 7.27
CA LEU A 241 20.14 2.32 7.53
C LEU A 241 20.05 2.11 9.04
N LEU A 242 19.15 1.23 9.45
CA LEU A 242 19.05 0.65 10.79
C LEU A 242 20.46 0.44 11.34
N ASN A 243 20.82 1.27 12.32
CA ASN A 243 22.02 1.09 13.12
C ASN A 243 21.94 -0.30 13.77
N LEU A 244 22.60 -1.28 13.16
CA LEU A 244 22.93 -2.52 13.83
C LEU A 244 23.85 -2.15 14.99
N SER A 245 23.29 -2.25 16.20
CA SER A 245 23.99 -2.04 17.47
C SER A 245 25.38 -2.67 17.44
N GLU A 246 26.38 -1.86 17.79
CA GLU A 246 27.81 -2.21 17.95
C GLU A 246 28.08 -3.23 19.09
N GLU A 247 27.06 -3.89 19.63
CA GLU A 247 27.20 -4.92 20.68
C GLU A 247 27.71 -6.28 20.16
N ALA A 248 27.89 -6.46 18.86
CA ALA A 248 28.46 -7.70 18.30
C ALA A 248 30.01 -7.75 18.23
N LYS A 249 30.73 -6.67 18.63
CA LYS A 249 32.20 -6.59 18.52
C LYS A 249 32.97 -6.65 19.84
N LYS A 250 32.33 -6.98 20.97
CA LYS A 250 33.05 -7.31 22.22
C LYS A 250 32.79 -8.77 22.61
N ARG A 251 33.51 -9.65 21.92
CA ARG A 251 34.16 -10.81 22.53
C ARG A 251 35.66 -10.56 22.49
#